data_AF-A0A382WRI3-F1
#
_entry.id   AF-A0A382WRI3-F1
#
_cell.length_a   1.000
_cell.length_b   1.000
_cell.length_c   1.000
_cell.angle_alpha   90.00
_cell.angle_beta   90.00
_cell.angle_gamma   90.00
#
_symmetry.space_group_name_H-M   'P 1'
#
loop_
_entity.id
_entity.type
_entity.pdbx_description
1 polymer ?
#
loop_
_entity_poly.entity_id
_entity_poly.type
_entity_poly.pdbx_seq_one_letter_code
_entity_poly.pdbx_strand_id
1 'polypeptide(L)'
;IYQNISEEQNFIKSTNYINYSLQVIEKVTIKNVLYYQFKLETIDHYRLLWDSKLSFQGSDWLSFHINCKYRYDMSEINPQGNSYFEITNGLGFHF
;
A
#
# COMPACT_ATOMS: atom_id res chain seq x y z
N ILE A 1 -13.09 -33.55 5.67
CA ILE A 1 -11.81 -34.09 6.22
C ILE A 1 -10.77 -33.01 5.99
N TYR A 2 -10.42 -32.23 7.01
CA TYR A 2 -9.33 -31.26 6.90
C TYR A 2 -8.02 -32.07 7.01
N GLN A 3 -7.30 -32.22 5.90
CA GLN A 3 -5.97 -32.81 5.92
C GLN A 3 -5.04 -31.86 6.67
N ASN A 4 -4.64 -32.28 7.86
CA ASN A 4 -3.62 -31.66 8.68
C ASN A 4 -2.26 -32.05 8.07
N ILE A 5 -1.85 -31.35 7.01
CA ILE A 5 -0.50 -31.49 6.46
C ILE A 5 0.41 -30.62 7.33
N SER A 6 0.90 -31.24 8.40
CA SER A 6 2.08 -30.82 9.13
C SER A 6 3.32 -31.06 8.27
N GLU A 7 3.44 -30.32 7.17
CA GLU A 7 4.75 -30.03 6.60
C GLU A 7 5.20 -28.71 7.24
N GLU A 8 6.44 -28.66 7.71
CA GLU A 8 7.09 -27.42 8.13
C GLU A 8 7.15 -26.47 6.92
N GLN A 9 6.04 -25.79 6.62
CA GLN A 9 5.98 -24.80 5.56
C GLN A 9 6.68 -23.56 6.08
N ASN A 10 7.95 -23.41 5.69
CA ASN A 10 8.73 -22.21 5.96
C ASN A 10 8.17 -21.07 5.09
N PHE A 11 7.15 -20.37 5.59
CA PHE A 11 6.54 -19.23 4.92
C PHE A 11 7.46 -18.01 4.90
N ILE A 12 8.51 -18.06 4.08
CA ILE A 12 9.42 -16.94 3.90
C ILE A 12 8.87 -16.03 2.80
N LYS A 13 8.65 -14.76 3.16
CA LYS A 13 8.22 -13.70 2.24
C LYS A 13 9.24 -12.59 2.23
N SER A 14 9.51 -12.04 1.06
CA SER A 14 10.29 -10.81 0.90
C SER A 14 9.35 -9.64 0.71
N THR A 15 9.63 -8.50 1.35
CA THR A 15 8.93 -7.23 1.13
C THR A 15 9.96 -6.20 0.73
N ASN A 16 9.83 -5.72 -0.51
CA ASN A 16 10.62 -4.61 -1.01
C ASN A 16 9.73 -3.39 -1.09
N TYR A 17 10.30 -2.21 -0.83
CA TYR A 17 9.56 -0.96 -0.94
C TYR A 17 10.40 0.12 -1.58
N ILE A 18 9.72 1.01 -2.29
CA ILE A 18 10.28 2.26 -2.80
C ILE A 18 9.42 3.37 -2.22
N ASN A 19 10.06 4.32 -1.54
CA ASN A 19 9.40 5.52 -1.04
C ASN A 19 9.87 6.74 -1.86
N TYR A 20 8.96 7.68 -2.09
CA TYR A 20 9.33 8.98 -2.63
C TYR A 20 8.43 10.07 -2.06
N SER A 21 9.02 11.24 -1.86
CA SER A 21 8.34 12.44 -1.38
C SER A 21 8.73 13.59 -2.27
N LEU A 22 7.74 14.25 -2.85
CA LEU A 22 7.91 15.40 -3.74
C LEU A 22 7.11 16.57 -3.19
N GLN A 23 7.78 17.71 -3.00
CA GLN A 23 7.12 18.99 -2.81
C GLN A 23 6.96 19.64 -4.19
N VAL A 24 5.73 19.74 -4.66
CA VAL A 24 5.43 20.25 -6.01
C VAL A 24 5.48 21.78 -6.02
N ILE A 25 4.88 22.37 -4.99
CA ILE A 25 4.95 23.79 -4.64
C ILE A 25 4.98 23.89 -3.11
N GLU A 26 5.27 25.07 -2.57
CA GLU A 26 5.45 25.29 -1.13
C GLU A 26 4.33 24.66 -0.27
N LYS A 27 3.09 24.75 -0.74
CA LYS A 27 1.89 24.27 -0.04
C LYS A 27 1.39 22.88 -0.46
N VAL A 28 2.06 22.20 -1.38
CA VAL A 28 1.58 20.90 -1.93
C VAL A 28 2.68 19.85 -1.86
N THR A 29 2.41 18.79 -1.11
CA THR A 29 3.31 17.63 -0.98
C THR A 29 2.61 16.37 -1.45
N ILE A 30 3.34 15.56 -2.22
CA ILE A 30 2.94 14.22 -2.61
C ILE A 30 3.93 13.24 -1.99
N LYS A 31 3.42 12.27 -1.24
CA LYS A 31 4.18 11.14 -0.70
C LYS A 31 3.63 9.86 -1.27
N ASN A 32 4.51 8.95 -1.66
CA ASN A 32 4.12 7.65 -2.17
C ASN A 32 5.05 6.58 -1.63
N VAL A 33 4.46 5.42 -1.37
CA VAL A 33 5.19 4.20 -1.08
C VAL A 33 4.62 3.08 -1.93
N LEU A 34 5.48 2.40 -2.67
CA LEU A 34 5.14 1.21 -3.43
C LEU A 34 5.77 0.01 -2.72
N TYR A 35 4.98 -1.02 -2.44
CA TYR A 35 5.44 -2.26 -1.84
C TYR A 35 5.24 -3.41 -2.82
N TYR A 36 6.27 -4.24 -2.96
CA TYR A 36 6.22 -5.52 -3.65
C TYR A 36 6.56 -6.63 -2.67
N GLN A 37 5.57 -7.48 -2.38
CA GLN A 37 5.69 -8.58 -1.43
C GLN A 37 5.52 -9.90 -2.18
N PHE A 38 6.49 -10.80 -2.12
CA PHE A 38 6.39 -12.11 -2.80
C PHE A 38 6.86 -13.25 -1.88
N LYS A 39 6.30 -14.44 -2.07
CA LYS A 39 6.75 -15.66 -1.37
C LYS A 39 7.96 -16.23 -2.11
N LEU A 40 9.03 -16.57 -1.38
CA LEU A 40 10.26 -17.09 -2.00
C LEU A 40 10.06 -18.44 -2.70
N GLU A 41 9.23 -19.29 -2.12
CA GLU A 41 8.95 -20.65 -2.64
C GLU A 41 7.95 -20.64 -3.82
N THR A 42 7.18 -19.56 -3.98
CA THR A 42 6.03 -19.48 -4.88
C THR A 42 5.94 -18.03 -5.38
N ILE A 43 6.79 -17.68 -6.34
CA ILE A 43 7.01 -16.27 -6.76
C ILE A 43 5.75 -15.67 -7.42
N ASP A 44 4.92 -16.52 -8.01
CA ASP A 44 3.57 -16.23 -8.50
C ASP A 44 2.59 -15.85 -7.37
N HIS A 45 2.94 -16.09 -6.10
CA HIS A 45 2.25 -15.54 -4.94
C HIS A 45 2.86 -14.21 -4.53
N TYR A 46 2.26 -13.13 -5.03
CA TYR A 46 2.72 -11.79 -4.73
C TYR A 46 1.59 -10.82 -4.42
N ARG A 47 1.95 -9.72 -3.77
CA ARG A 47 1.10 -8.60 -3.44
C ARG A 47 1.78 -7.30 -3.84
N LEU A 48 1.02 -6.45 -4.51
CA LEU A 48 1.39 -5.07 -4.82
C LEU A 48 0.57 -4.15 -3.93
N LEU A 49 1.23 -3.22 -3.25
CA LEU A 49 0.58 -2.14 -2.53
C LEU A 49 1.10 -0.81 -3.04
N TRP A 50 0.20 0.13 -3.24
CA TRP A 50 0.53 1.53 -3.45
C TRP A 50 -0.18 2.34 -2.38
N ASP A 51 0.57 3.11 -1.60
CA ASP A 51 0.06 4.04 -0.61
C ASP A 51 0.51 5.46 -0.99
N SER A 52 -0.45 6.31 -1.33
CA SER A 52 -0.23 7.68 -1.76
C SER A 52 -0.91 8.64 -0.82
N LYS A 53 -0.22 9.73 -0.49
CA LYS A 53 -0.77 10.86 0.25
C LYS A 53 -0.46 12.15 -0.48
N LEU A 54 -1.52 12.87 -0.84
CA LEU A 54 -1.49 14.22 -1.36
C LEU A 54 -1.93 15.17 -0.25
N SER A 55 -1.10 16.14 0.08
CA SER A 55 -1.34 17.10 1.16
C SER A 55 -1.29 18.52 0.63
N PHE A 56 -2.29 19.32 0.98
CA PHE A 56 -2.43 20.73 0.66
C PHE A 56 -2.50 21.55 1.94
N GLN A 57 -1.58 22.50 2.11
CA GLN A 57 -1.64 23.50 3.17
C GLN A 57 -2.40 24.72 2.64
N GLY A 58 -3.63 24.95 3.08
CA GLY A 58 -4.40 26.12 2.64
C GLY A 58 -3.88 27.41 3.28
N SER A 59 -3.83 27.39 4.61
CA SER A 59 -3.34 28.45 5.49
C SER A 59 -2.60 27.82 6.66
N ASP A 60 -1.95 28.60 7.52
CA ASP A 60 -1.20 28.06 8.67
C ASP A 60 -2.09 27.27 9.65
N TRP A 61 -3.39 27.59 9.69
CA TRP A 61 -4.37 26.93 10.55
C TRP A 61 -5.18 25.82 9.87
N LEU A 62 -5.13 25.68 8.53
CA LEU A 62 -5.96 24.73 7.76
C LEU A 62 -5.16 23.94 6.73
N SER A 63 -5.33 22.62 6.77
CA SER A 63 -4.78 21.67 5.80
C SER A 63 -5.84 20.71 5.28
N PHE A 64 -5.63 20.20 4.08
CA PHE A 64 -6.45 19.17 3.45
C PHE A 64 -5.54 18.05 2.95
N HIS A 65 -5.97 16.81 3.08
CA HIS A 65 -5.23 15.67 2.54
C HIS A 65 -6.16 14.66 1.88
N ILE A 66 -5.63 14.01 0.85
CA ILE A 66 -6.22 12.86 0.18
C ILE A 66 -5.22 11.72 0.31
N ASN A 67 -5.66 10.55 0.78
CA ASN A 67 -4.88 9.33 0.69
C ASN A 67 -5.54 8.40 -0.34
N CYS A 68 -4.73 7.87 -1.26
CA CYS A 68 -5.13 6.87 -2.23
C CYS A 68 -4.33 5.61 -1.95
N LYS A 69 -5.02 4.48 -1.76
CA LYS A 69 -4.39 3.18 -1.59
C LYS A 69 -4.89 2.22 -2.66
N TYR A 70 -3.97 1.47 -3.24
CA TYR A 70 -4.28 0.34 -4.10
C TYR A 70 -3.64 -0.92 -3.55
N ARG A 71 -4.38 -2.02 -3.62
CA ARG A 71 -3.85 -3.34 -3.30
C ARG A 71 -4.25 -4.31 -4.38
N TYR A 72 -3.30 -5.15 -4.77
CA TYR A 72 -3.50 -6.29 -5.64
C TYR A 72 -2.84 -7.51 -5.01
N ASP A 73 -3.59 -8.61 -4.91
CA ASP A 73 -3.15 -9.86 -4.32
C ASP A 73 -3.29 -11.00 -5.34
N MET A 74 -2.20 -11.73 -5.59
CA MET A 74 -2.16 -12.97 -6.35
C MET A 74 -1.82 -14.14 -5.40
N SER A 75 -2.56 -15.24 -5.51
CA SER A 75 -2.32 -16.46 -4.72
C SER A 75 -3.01 -17.67 -5.35
N GLU A 76 -2.64 -18.87 -4.95
CA GLU A 76 -3.35 -20.12 -5.29
C GLU A 76 -4.88 -20.07 -5.09
N ILE A 77 -5.35 -19.38 -4.04
CA ILE A 77 -6.78 -19.24 -3.73
C ILE A 77 -7.45 -18.20 -4.66
N ASN A 78 -6.67 -17.22 -5.15
CA ASN A 78 -7.12 -16.15 -6.05
C ASN A 78 -6.20 -16.08 -7.29
N PRO A 79 -6.25 -17.07 -8.19
CA PRO A 79 -5.30 -17.18 -9.32
C PRO A 79 -5.56 -16.15 -10.43
N GLN A 80 -6.73 -15.50 -10.43
CA GLN A 80 -7.05 -14.38 -11.31
C GLN A 80 -6.68 -13.02 -10.69
N GLY A 81 -6.11 -13.03 -9.48
CA GLY A 81 -5.85 -11.85 -8.69
C GLY A 81 -7.12 -11.26 -8.06
N ASN A 82 -6.94 -10.50 -6.98
CA ASN A 82 -7.98 -9.65 -6.40
C ASN A 82 -7.39 -8.27 -6.12
N SER A 83 -8.13 -7.22 -6.45
CA SER A 83 -7.71 -5.86 -6.18
C SER A 83 -8.81 -4.97 -5.64
N TYR A 84 -8.38 -3.94 -4.91
CA TYR A 84 -9.27 -2.87 -4.49
C TYR A 84 -8.53 -1.53 -4.47
N PHE A 85 -9.33 -0.47 -4.56
CA PHE A 85 -8.90 0.91 -4.41
C PHE A 85 -9.61 1.53 -3.21
N GLU A 86 -8.86 2.24 -2.38
CA GLU A 86 -9.38 3.00 -1.24
C GLU A 86 -8.97 4.46 -1.40
N ILE A 87 -9.94 5.36 -1.33
CA ILE A 87 -9.72 6.80 -1.29
C ILE A 87 -10.26 7.31 0.04
N THR A 88 -9.42 8.03 0.78
CA THR A 88 -9.82 8.73 1.99
C THR A 88 -9.41 10.19 1.89
N ASN A 89 -10.18 11.08 2.51
CA ASN A 89 -9.87 12.49 2.58
C ASN A 89 -10.09 13.03 3.99
N GLY A 90 -9.40 14.10 4.34
CA GLY A 90 -9.53 14.72 5.65
C GLY A 90 -9.06 16.16 5.70
N LEU A 91 -9.61 16.91 6.66
CA LEU A 91 -9.20 18.27 7.00
C LEU A 91 -8.38 18.23 8.30
N GLY A 92 -7.34 19.05 8.39
CA GLY A 92 -6.55 19.24 9.60
C GLY A 92 -6.59 20.70 10.04
N PHE A 93 -6.84 20.93 11.32
CA PHE A 93 -6.88 22.26 11.94
C PHE A 93 -5.72 22.39 12.94
N HIS A 94 -4.98 23.50 12.88
CA HIS A 94 -3.93 23.83 13.83
C HIS A 94 -4.38 25.04 14.67
N PHE A 95 -4.36 24.88 15.99
CA PHE A 95 -4.82 25.88 16.97
C PHE A 95 -3.66 26.35 17.85
#